data_AF-A0A1H7VGJ5-F1
#
_entry.id   AF-A0A1H7VGJ5-F1
#
_cell.length_a   1.000
_cell.length_b   1.000
_cell.length_c   1.000
_cell.angle_alpha   90.00
_cell.angle_beta   90.00
_cell.angle_gamma   90.00
#
_symmetry.space_group_name_H-M   'P 1'
#
loop_
_entity.id
_entity.type
_entity.pdbx_description
1 polymer ?
#
loop_
_entity_poly.entity_id
_entity_poly.type
_entity_poly.pdbx_seq_one_letter_code
_entity_poly.pdbx_strand_id
1 'polypeptide(L)'
;MDYKKIILTNLFLLVTIVGFSQLDGSLFLGLTNATTSEMNSAVNVEKGAILYNTDVNEIYVYNGSSWVSNTKPSVYMGVLTITSTGNLSVTGLPFKPSQISFAAHANIESLNLNTDNGTRNNDNGIANTYGSMNGFARNDNGSTVQQVIYVGGNGNSINDISRFSSNSSCIGIRYSNQNGDNLGVTSASLASFNSNGFTINVGSHADNLVVIYQAYK
;
A
#
# COMPACT_ATOMS: atom_id res chain seq x y z
N MET A 1 -18.15 71.86 15.51
CA MET A 1 -17.55 70.52 15.33
C MET A 1 -16.32 70.71 14.47
N ASP A 2 -15.13 70.51 15.05
CA ASP A 2 -13.87 70.95 14.43
C ASP A 2 -13.41 69.91 13.39
N TYR A 3 -13.83 70.12 12.14
CA TYR A 3 -13.58 69.20 11.02
C TYR A 3 -12.10 68.87 10.85
N LYS A 4 -11.18 69.76 11.28
CA LYS A 4 -9.74 69.50 11.31
C LYS A 4 -9.37 68.34 12.24
N LYS A 5 -9.99 68.25 13.42
CA LYS A 5 -9.73 67.15 14.36
C LYS A 5 -10.28 65.82 13.85
N ILE A 6 -11.45 65.85 13.19
CA ILE A 6 -12.05 64.64 12.59
C ILE A 6 -11.23 64.14 11.41
N ILE A 7 -10.73 65.02 10.56
CA ILE A 7 -9.85 64.65 9.45
C ILE A 7 -8.55 64.05 9.97
N LEU A 8 -7.96 64.64 11.03
CA LEU A 8 -6.71 64.11 11.62
C LEU A 8 -6.91 62.73 12.26
N THR A 9 -8.03 62.50 12.96
CA THR A 9 -8.35 61.18 13.54
C THR A 9 -8.61 60.13 12.47
N ASN A 10 -9.30 60.48 11.38
CA ASN A 10 -9.53 59.57 10.26
C ASN A 10 -8.24 59.28 9.47
N LEU A 11 -7.35 60.26 9.32
CA LEU A 11 -6.03 60.07 8.71
C LEU A 11 -5.14 59.15 9.57
N PHE A 12 -5.28 59.24 10.90
CA PHE A 12 -4.57 58.37 11.85
C PHE A 12 -5.12 56.93 11.86
N LEU A 13 -6.43 56.75 11.60
CA LEU A 13 -7.06 55.43 11.45
C LEU A 13 -6.83 54.77 10.09
N LEU A 14 -6.50 55.53 9.04
CA LEU A 14 -6.20 54.98 7.70
C LEU A 14 -4.81 54.34 7.59
N VAL A 15 -3.97 54.48 8.62
CA VAL A 15 -2.74 53.69 8.78
C VAL A 15 -3.10 52.34 9.42
N THR A 16 -4.07 51.64 8.84
CA THR A 16 -4.23 50.22 9.09
C THR A 16 -3.11 49.51 8.33
N ILE A 17 -2.11 49.09 9.10
CA ILE A 17 -0.97 48.33 8.66
C ILE A 17 -1.48 47.08 7.92
N VAL A 18 -1.40 47.08 6.59
CA VAL A 18 -1.51 45.86 5.80
C VAL A 18 -0.15 45.18 5.90
N GLY A 19 0.06 44.44 7.00
CA GLY A 19 1.23 43.59 7.14
C GLY A 19 1.08 42.43 6.18
N PHE A 20 1.83 42.43 5.07
CA PHE A 20 2.05 41.22 4.31
C PHE A 20 2.80 40.25 5.23
N SER A 21 2.12 39.25 5.79
CA SER A 21 2.76 38.17 6.56
C SER A 21 3.49 37.18 5.63
N GLN A 22 4.12 37.70 4.57
CA GLN A 22 4.88 36.89 3.63
C GLN A 22 6.26 36.66 4.24
N LEU A 23 6.60 35.39 4.46
CA LEU A 23 7.96 35.01 4.82
C LEU A 23 8.85 35.28 3.61
N ASP A 24 9.91 36.05 3.78
CA ASP A 24 10.94 36.21 2.76
C ASP A 24 11.62 34.85 2.55
N GLY A 25 11.65 34.37 1.30
CA GLY A 25 12.30 33.11 0.95
C GLY A 25 13.79 33.07 1.27
N SER A 26 14.43 34.24 1.45
CA SER A 26 15.81 34.35 1.94
C SER A 26 15.99 33.94 3.41
N LEU A 27 14.90 33.87 4.19
CA LEU A 27 14.90 33.41 5.59
C LEU A 27 14.79 31.89 5.72
N PHE A 28 14.64 31.15 4.61
CA PHE A 28 14.64 29.70 4.66
C PHE A 28 16.03 29.17 4.95
N LEU A 29 16.09 28.12 5.78
CA LEU A 29 17.33 27.35 5.92
C LEU A 29 17.66 26.71 4.57
N GLY A 30 18.80 27.09 3.99
CA GLY A 30 19.32 26.45 2.80
C GLY A 30 19.91 25.07 3.11
N LEU A 31 19.68 24.12 2.22
CA LEU A 31 20.40 22.85 2.22
C LEU A 31 21.63 22.95 1.31
N THR A 32 22.66 22.15 1.59
CA THR A 32 23.72 21.91 0.61
C THR A 32 23.09 21.26 -0.63
N ASN A 33 23.36 21.81 -1.80
CA ASN A 33 22.94 21.25 -3.08
C ASN A 33 24.11 20.45 -3.67
N ALA A 34 23.84 19.25 -4.14
CA ALA A 34 24.84 18.39 -4.78
C ALA A 34 24.20 17.54 -5.88
N THR A 35 24.93 17.25 -6.94
CA THR A 35 24.58 16.18 -7.88
C THR A 35 24.66 14.81 -7.18
N THR A 36 24.08 13.78 -7.79
CA THR A 36 24.18 12.39 -7.29
C THR A 36 25.62 11.94 -7.18
N SER A 37 26.47 12.37 -8.12
CA SER A 37 27.90 12.03 -8.10
C SER A 37 28.62 12.72 -6.93
N GLU A 38 28.37 14.00 -6.71
CA GLU A 38 28.97 14.76 -5.60
C GLU A 38 28.50 14.24 -4.24
N MET A 39 27.19 13.99 -4.10
CA MET A 39 26.60 13.40 -2.89
C MET A 39 27.27 12.06 -2.54
N ASN A 40 27.41 11.15 -3.51
CA ASN A 40 28.01 9.82 -3.27
C ASN A 40 29.53 9.86 -3.08
N SER A 41 30.20 10.94 -3.52
CA SER A 41 31.64 11.13 -3.33
C SER A 41 31.99 11.88 -2.03
N ALA A 42 30.98 12.32 -1.28
CA ALA A 42 31.19 13.02 -0.02
C ALA A 42 31.91 12.14 1.01
N VAL A 43 32.93 12.70 1.66
CA VAL A 43 33.73 12.03 2.70
C VAL A 43 33.38 12.60 4.07
N ASN A 44 33.65 11.84 5.14
CA ASN A 44 33.41 12.26 6.54
C ASN A 44 31.96 12.68 6.82
N VAL A 45 30.98 12.05 6.15
CA VAL A 45 29.56 12.37 6.34
C VAL A 45 29.07 11.78 7.66
N GLU A 46 28.52 12.62 8.53
CA GLU A 46 27.93 12.19 9.79
C GLU A 46 26.49 11.69 9.59
N LYS A 47 26.08 10.71 10.40
CA LYS A 47 24.70 10.21 10.40
C LYS A 47 23.74 11.36 10.73
N GLY A 48 22.71 11.52 9.91
CA GLY A 48 21.73 12.60 10.04
C GLY A 48 22.06 13.83 9.19
N ALA A 49 23.20 13.86 8.48
CA ALA A 49 23.45 14.90 7.48
C ALA A 49 22.33 14.91 6.43
N ILE A 50 21.95 16.13 6.01
CA ILE A 50 20.86 16.37 5.07
C ILE A 50 21.41 17.20 3.91
N LEU A 51 21.07 16.83 2.69
CA LEU A 51 21.34 17.64 1.49
C LEU A 51 20.22 17.51 0.47
N TYR A 52 20.20 18.41 -0.50
CA TYR A 52 19.31 18.37 -1.65
C TYR A 52 20.06 17.87 -2.88
N ASN A 53 19.59 16.78 -3.47
CA ASN A 53 20.17 16.23 -4.69
C ASN A 53 19.54 16.91 -5.92
N THR A 54 20.36 17.62 -6.69
CA THR A 54 19.90 18.42 -7.84
C THR A 54 19.59 17.62 -9.09
N ASP A 55 20.09 16.38 -9.21
CA ASP A 55 19.79 15.55 -10.40
C ASP A 55 18.38 14.95 -10.32
N VAL A 56 17.94 14.59 -9.11
CA VAL A 56 16.64 13.94 -8.87
C VAL A 56 15.62 14.83 -8.17
N ASN A 57 16.02 16.04 -7.76
CA ASN A 57 15.19 17.02 -7.05
C ASN A 57 14.63 16.52 -5.70
N GLU A 58 15.44 15.79 -4.92
CA GLU A 58 15.02 15.15 -3.66
C GLU A 58 15.92 15.50 -2.49
N ILE A 59 15.35 15.52 -1.27
CA ILE A 59 16.12 15.61 -0.03
C ILE A 59 16.61 14.22 0.36
N TYR A 60 17.90 14.11 0.63
CA TYR A 60 18.55 12.91 1.12
C TYR A 60 19.02 13.10 2.56
N VAL A 61 18.89 12.04 3.35
CA VAL A 61 19.45 11.95 4.70
C VAL A 61 20.48 10.82 4.73
N TYR A 62 21.66 11.09 5.28
CA TYR A 62 22.67 10.05 5.46
C TYR A 62 22.33 9.19 6.68
N ASN A 63 22.09 7.90 6.49
CA ASN A 63 21.69 7.00 7.59
C ASN A 63 22.87 6.48 8.43
N GLY A 64 24.09 6.89 8.11
CA GLY A 64 25.35 6.38 8.68
C GLY A 64 26.13 5.44 7.75
N SER A 65 25.52 4.98 6.65
CA SER A 65 26.16 4.11 5.65
C SER A 65 25.84 4.48 4.21
N SER A 66 24.67 5.08 3.96
CA SER A 66 24.20 5.45 2.63
C SER A 66 23.28 6.66 2.69
N TRP A 67 23.25 7.41 1.60
CA TRP A 67 22.23 8.43 1.37
C TRP A 67 20.87 7.77 1.08
N VAL A 68 19.84 8.17 1.83
CA VAL A 68 18.48 7.68 1.65
C VAL A 68 17.54 8.84 1.34
N SER A 69 16.83 8.74 0.22
CA SER A 69 15.78 9.70 -0.14
C SER A 69 14.57 9.54 0.78
N ASN A 70 14.06 10.68 1.26
CA ASN A 70 12.85 10.73 2.08
C ASN A 70 11.58 11.07 1.27
N THR A 71 11.70 11.19 -0.06
CA THR A 71 10.58 11.54 -0.96
C THR A 71 9.96 10.33 -1.66
N LYS A 72 10.57 9.14 -1.53
CA LYS A 72 9.97 7.91 -2.08
C LYS A 72 8.66 7.58 -1.36
N PRO A 73 7.64 7.11 -2.09
CA PRO A 73 6.37 6.71 -1.48
C PRO A 73 6.63 5.61 -0.44
N SER A 74 5.98 5.74 0.72
CA SER A 74 6.01 4.74 1.79
C SER A 74 4.94 3.65 1.62
N VAL A 75 4.03 3.86 0.67
CA VAL A 75 2.94 2.94 0.33
C VAL A 75 2.90 2.75 -1.18
N TYR A 76 2.72 1.51 -1.63
CA TYR A 76 2.53 1.18 -3.03
C TYR A 76 1.36 0.21 -3.17
N MET A 77 0.41 0.53 -4.05
CA MET A 77 -0.74 -0.34 -4.34
C MET A 77 -0.48 -1.07 -5.65
N GLY A 78 -0.82 -2.35 -5.67
CA GLY A 78 -0.72 -3.16 -6.88
C GLY A 78 -1.70 -4.31 -6.90
N VAL A 79 -1.57 -5.14 -7.93
CA VAL A 79 -2.40 -6.30 -8.15
C VAL A 79 -1.54 -7.49 -8.54
N LEU A 80 -1.94 -8.68 -8.13
CA LEU A 80 -1.36 -9.95 -8.56
C LEU A 80 -2.49 -10.93 -8.90
N THR A 81 -2.17 -11.96 -9.67
CA THR A 81 -3.10 -13.05 -9.97
C THR A 81 -2.46 -14.37 -9.59
N ILE A 82 -3.13 -15.13 -8.73
CA ILE A 82 -2.76 -16.51 -8.42
C ILE A 82 -3.38 -17.42 -9.50
N THR A 83 -2.54 -18.18 -10.19
CA THR A 83 -2.98 -19.10 -11.27
C THR A 83 -2.55 -20.56 -11.05
N SER A 84 -1.70 -20.81 -10.05
CA SER A 84 -1.20 -22.14 -9.69
C SER A 84 -0.54 -22.11 -8.31
N THR A 85 -0.26 -23.29 -7.75
CA THR A 85 0.56 -23.47 -6.54
C THR A 85 2.03 -23.13 -6.78
N GLY A 86 2.76 -22.77 -5.72
CA GLY A 86 4.19 -22.48 -5.77
C GLY A 86 4.51 -21.02 -5.48
N ASN A 87 5.76 -20.63 -5.75
CA ASN A 87 6.22 -19.27 -5.45
C ASN A 87 5.76 -18.29 -6.53
N LEU A 88 5.15 -17.19 -6.09
CA LEU A 88 4.82 -16.04 -6.92
C LEU A 88 5.56 -14.81 -6.39
N SER A 89 6.45 -14.26 -7.21
CA SER A 89 7.25 -13.08 -6.86
C SER A 89 6.63 -11.81 -7.46
N VAL A 90 6.43 -10.81 -6.61
CA VAL A 90 6.07 -9.45 -7.00
C VAL A 90 7.33 -8.60 -6.93
N THR A 91 7.69 -7.97 -8.04
CA THR A 91 8.91 -7.16 -8.20
C THR A 91 8.59 -5.76 -8.72
N GLY A 92 9.54 -4.84 -8.64
CA GLY A 92 9.40 -3.48 -9.16
C GLY A 92 8.77 -2.49 -8.18
N LEU A 93 8.60 -2.87 -6.91
CA LEU A 93 8.25 -1.94 -5.85
C LEU A 93 9.41 -0.93 -5.62
N PRO A 94 9.11 0.35 -5.31
CA PRO A 94 10.13 1.38 -5.14
C PRO A 94 10.93 1.26 -3.83
N PHE A 95 10.62 0.26 -3.01
CA PHE A 95 11.25 -0.04 -1.73
C PHE A 95 11.17 -1.54 -1.40
N LYS A 96 12.01 -1.98 -0.46
CA LYS A 96 11.82 -3.26 0.23
C LYS A 96 10.64 -3.11 1.20
N PRO A 97 9.55 -3.88 1.07
CA PRO A 97 8.45 -3.79 2.01
C PRO A 97 8.80 -4.42 3.36
N SER A 98 8.16 -3.95 4.42
CA SER A 98 8.13 -4.57 5.74
C SER A 98 6.75 -5.11 6.12
N GLN A 99 5.71 -4.69 5.40
CA GLN A 99 4.34 -5.15 5.57
C GLN A 99 3.59 -5.12 4.23
N ILE A 100 2.67 -6.06 4.02
CA ILE A 100 1.69 -6.07 2.93
C ILE A 100 0.29 -6.32 3.51
N SER A 101 -0.70 -5.57 3.04
CA SER A 101 -2.13 -5.88 3.23
C SER A 101 -2.70 -6.42 1.92
N PHE A 102 -3.60 -7.39 1.99
CA PHE A 102 -4.21 -8.06 0.85
C PHE A 102 -5.73 -8.02 0.95
N ALA A 103 -6.40 -7.86 -0.20
CA ALA A 103 -7.83 -8.02 -0.35
C ALA A 103 -8.14 -8.79 -1.65
N ALA A 104 -9.11 -9.69 -1.59
CA ALA A 104 -9.61 -10.39 -2.77
C ALA A 104 -11.05 -10.84 -2.56
N HIS A 105 -11.68 -11.19 -3.68
CA HIS A 105 -13.04 -11.66 -3.74
C HIS A 105 -13.09 -12.99 -4.49
N ALA A 106 -13.95 -13.89 -4.06
CA ALA A 106 -14.18 -15.15 -4.77
C ALA A 106 -14.67 -14.86 -6.20
N ASN A 107 -14.25 -15.70 -7.16
CA ASN A 107 -14.68 -15.69 -8.57
C ASN A 107 -14.34 -14.41 -9.33
N ILE A 108 -13.28 -13.70 -8.90
CA ILE A 108 -12.59 -12.71 -9.71
C ILE A 108 -11.26 -13.32 -10.16
N GLU A 109 -11.32 -14.07 -11.25
CA GLU A 109 -10.21 -14.91 -11.74
C GLU A 109 -9.24 -14.15 -12.66
N SER A 110 -9.70 -13.03 -13.25
CA SER A 110 -8.94 -12.23 -14.20
C SER A 110 -9.23 -10.73 -14.07
N LEU A 111 -8.30 -9.91 -14.57
CA LEU A 111 -8.48 -8.47 -14.63
C LEU A 111 -9.48 -8.10 -15.73
N ASN A 112 -10.26 -7.05 -15.48
CA ASN A 112 -11.28 -6.55 -16.40
C ASN A 112 -12.41 -7.56 -16.68
N LEU A 113 -12.69 -8.46 -15.73
CA LEU A 113 -13.84 -9.37 -15.79
C LEU A 113 -15.16 -8.60 -15.62
N ASN A 114 -16.05 -8.70 -16.60
CA ASN A 114 -17.39 -8.10 -16.58
C ASN A 114 -18.39 -9.02 -17.27
N THR A 115 -18.60 -10.19 -16.68
CA THR A 115 -19.56 -11.20 -17.12
C THR A 115 -20.21 -11.83 -15.89
N ASP A 116 -21.25 -12.63 -16.10
CA ASP A 116 -21.67 -13.57 -15.07
C ASP A 116 -20.59 -14.65 -14.85
N ASN A 117 -20.88 -15.57 -13.94
CA ASN A 117 -19.98 -16.66 -13.58
C ASN A 117 -19.86 -17.76 -14.65
N GLY A 118 -20.44 -17.59 -15.84
CA GLY A 118 -20.24 -18.48 -16.98
C GLY A 118 -20.73 -19.92 -16.77
N THR A 119 -21.62 -20.15 -15.80
CA THR A 119 -22.17 -21.47 -15.48
C THR A 119 -23.68 -21.53 -15.68
N ARG A 120 -24.24 -22.74 -15.60
CA ARG A 120 -25.69 -22.96 -15.68
C ARG A 120 -26.41 -22.44 -14.44
N ASN A 121 -27.72 -22.25 -14.55
CA ASN A 121 -28.56 -21.92 -13.39
C ASN A 121 -28.47 -23.00 -12.31
N ASN A 122 -28.51 -22.58 -11.04
CA ASN A 122 -28.43 -23.46 -9.87
C ASN A 122 -27.13 -24.28 -9.80
N ASP A 123 -26.01 -23.71 -10.23
CA ASP A 123 -24.70 -24.38 -10.17
C ASP A 123 -24.14 -24.40 -8.76
N ASN A 124 -23.90 -25.59 -8.22
CA ASN A 124 -23.42 -25.80 -6.86
C ASN A 124 -21.89 -25.85 -6.75
N GLY A 125 -21.17 -25.48 -7.81
CA GLY A 125 -19.72 -25.47 -7.88
C GLY A 125 -19.08 -24.18 -7.39
N ILE A 126 -17.75 -24.16 -7.53
CA ILE A 126 -16.87 -23.06 -7.11
C ILE A 126 -17.27 -21.72 -7.74
N ALA A 127 -17.60 -21.74 -9.03
CA ALA A 127 -18.00 -20.57 -9.82
C ALA A 127 -19.24 -19.83 -9.27
N ASN A 128 -19.97 -20.39 -8.31
CA ASN A 128 -21.10 -19.73 -7.66
C ASN A 128 -20.84 -19.34 -6.20
N THR A 129 -19.61 -19.51 -5.72
CA THR A 129 -19.15 -18.93 -4.45
C THR A 129 -19.12 -17.41 -4.54
N TYR A 130 -19.59 -16.70 -3.53
CA TYR A 130 -19.31 -15.27 -3.39
C TYR A 130 -18.80 -14.99 -1.99
N GLY A 131 -17.86 -14.06 -1.86
CA GLY A 131 -17.25 -13.75 -0.57
C GLY A 131 -16.00 -12.91 -0.73
N SER A 132 -15.48 -12.47 0.41
CA SER A 132 -14.36 -11.53 0.46
C SER A 132 -13.38 -11.91 1.56
N MET A 133 -12.10 -11.70 1.29
CA MET A 133 -11.05 -11.85 2.28
C MET A 133 -10.33 -10.54 2.54
N ASN A 134 -9.85 -10.40 3.77
CA ASN A 134 -8.81 -9.44 4.13
C ASN A 134 -7.69 -10.19 4.82
N GLY A 135 -6.45 -9.89 4.45
CA GLY A 135 -5.28 -10.49 5.08
C GLY A 135 -4.10 -9.55 5.10
N PHE A 136 -3.07 -9.94 5.83
CA PHE A 136 -1.81 -9.20 5.90
C PHE A 136 -0.64 -10.14 6.15
N ALA A 137 0.56 -9.65 5.83
CA ALA A 137 1.82 -10.21 6.29
C ALA A 137 2.78 -9.07 6.65
N ARG A 138 3.51 -9.20 7.76
CA ARG A 138 4.51 -8.23 8.19
C ARG A 138 5.72 -8.90 8.81
N ASN A 139 6.84 -8.21 8.76
CA ASN A 139 8.09 -8.63 9.38
C ASN A 139 8.26 -7.93 10.73
N ASP A 140 8.07 -8.68 11.81
CA ASP A 140 8.29 -8.23 13.18
C ASP A 140 9.68 -8.72 13.64
N ASN A 141 10.71 -7.89 13.40
CA ASN A 141 12.11 -8.15 13.80
C ASN A 141 12.71 -9.48 13.30
N GLY A 142 12.40 -9.86 12.06
CA GLY A 142 12.88 -11.10 11.44
C GLY A 142 11.90 -12.27 11.53
N SER A 143 10.81 -12.12 12.29
CA SER A 143 9.70 -13.07 12.32
C SER A 143 8.58 -12.61 11.41
N THR A 144 8.04 -13.51 10.57
CA THR A 144 6.85 -13.23 9.79
C THR A 144 5.59 -13.42 10.64
N VAL A 145 4.79 -12.37 10.76
CA VAL A 145 3.43 -12.43 11.32
C VAL A 145 2.45 -12.22 10.18
N GLN A 146 1.48 -13.11 10.05
CA GLN A 146 0.48 -13.04 9.00
C GLN A 146 -0.88 -13.54 9.50
N GLN A 147 -1.93 -13.09 8.82
CA GLN A 147 -3.30 -13.52 9.10
C GLN A 147 -4.13 -13.31 7.85
N VAL A 148 -5.13 -14.16 7.65
CA VAL A 148 -6.23 -13.92 6.73
C VAL A 148 -7.55 -14.28 7.39
N ILE A 149 -8.60 -13.54 7.06
CA ILE A 149 -9.99 -13.88 7.35
C ILE A 149 -10.81 -13.78 6.06
N TYR A 150 -11.77 -14.68 5.91
CA TYR A 150 -12.70 -14.75 4.80
C TYR A 150 -14.10 -15.10 5.30
N VAL A 151 -15.09 -14.48 4.68
CA VAL A 151 -16.50 -14.84 4.82
C VAL A 151 -17.16 -14.83 3.44
N GLY A 152 -18.04 -15.81 3.21
CA GLY A 152 -18.77 -15.95 1.96
C GLY A 152 -19.96 -16.90 2.06
N GLY A 153 -20.56 -17.16 0.91
CA GLY A 153 -21.69 -18.07 0.72
C GLY A 153 -21.71 -18.56 -0.73
N ASN A 154 -22.88 -18.99 -1.19
CA ASN A 154 -23.09 -19.46 -2.55
C ASN A 154 -24.36 -18.83 -3.15
N GLY A 155 -24.32 -18.47 -4.43
CA GLY A 155 -25.40 -17.74 -5.10
C GLY A 155 -26.73 -18.49 -5.19
N ASN A 156 -26.73 -19.82 -5.08
CA ASN A 156 -27.96 -20.62 -5.14
C ASN A 156 -28.77 -20.59 -3.85
N SER A 157 -28.10 -20.51 -2.70
CA SER A 157 -28.73 -20.54 -1.39
C SER A 157 -27.70 -20.20 -0.31
N ILE A 158 -28.14 -19.50 0.73
CA ILE A 158 -27.38 -19.23 1.95
C ILE A 158 -28.05 -19.99 3.09
N ASN A 159 -28.11 -21.32 2.98
CA ASN A 159 -28.51 -22.14 4.13
C ASN A 159 -27.40 -22.15 5.18
N ASP A 160 -26.15 -22.14 4.72
CA ASP A 160 -24.94 -22.08 5.53
C ASP A 160 -23.95 -21.06 4.96
N ILE A 161 -23.14 -20.48 5.85
CA ILE A 161 -22.07 -19.54 5.49
C ILE A 161 -20.72 -20.25 5.39
N SER A 162 -19.91 -19.83 4.43
CA SER A 162 -18.50 -20.23 4.30
C SER A 162 -17.60 -19.25 5.03
N ARG A 163 -16.62 -19.78 5.76
CA ARG A 163 -15.68 -19.01 6.56
C ARG A 163 -14.32 -19.68 6.59
N PHE A 164 -13.28 -18.86 6.52
CA PHE A 164 -11.90 -19.31 6.60
C PHE A 164 -11.07 -18.28 7.35
N SER A 165 -10.17 -18.76 8.21
CA SER A 165 -9.25 -17.92 8.97
C SER A 165 -7.98 -18.71 9.20
N SER A 166 -6.83 -18.06 9.04
CA SER A 166 -5.54 -18.72 9.21
C SER A 166 -4.48 -17.70 9.61
N ASN A 167 -3.64 -18.08 10.58
CA ASN A 167 -2.42 -17.37 10.96
C ASN A 167 -1.17 -17.90 10.20
N SER A 168 -1.34 -18.95 9.40
CA SER A 168 -0.30 -19.51 8.53
C SER A 168 -0.45 -19.09 7.07
N SER A 169 -1.38 -18.17 6.78
CA SER A 169 -1.63 -17.62 5.44
C SER A 169 -1.95 -16.14 5.50
N CYS A 170 -1.60 -15.39 4.47
CA CYS A 170 -1.94 -13.97 4.29
C CYS A 170 -3.00 -13.74 3.20
N ILE A 171 -3.27 -14.75 2.38
CA ILE A 171 -4.32 -14.79 1.35
C ILE A 171 -5.08 -16.10 1.52
N GLY A 172 -6.40 -16.07 1.38
CA GLY A 172 -7.25 -17.24 1.58
C GLY A 172 -8.70 -16.99 1.18
N ILE A 173 -9.18 -17.72 0.18
CA ILE A 173 -10.60 -17.81 -0.20
C ILE A 173 -11.02 -19.27 -0.05
N ARG A 174 -12.12 -19.52 0.67
CA ARG A 174 -12.75 -20.85 0.74
C ARG A 174 -13.96 -20.89 -0.16
N TYR A 175 -13.87 -21.70 -1.21
CA TYR A 175 -14.96 -21.93 -2.14
C TYR A 175 -15.90 -22.99 -1.61
N SER A 176 -17.20 -22.77 -1.79
CA SER A 176 -18.22 -23.60 -1.16
C SER A 176 -19.46 -23.79 -2.02
N ASN A 177 -20.14 -24.91 -1.82
CA ASN A 177 -21.44 -25.18 -2.43
C ASN A 177 -22.58 -24.46 -1.69
N GLN A 178 -23.83 -24.74 -2.08
CA GLN A 178 -25.05 -24.14 -1.53
C GLN A 178 -25.33 -24.43 -0.05
N ASN A 179 -24.63 -25.42 0.53
CA ASN A 179 -24.72 -25.78 1.94
C ASN A 179 -23.44 -25.40 2.70
N GLY A 180 -22.62 -24.48 2.17
CA GLY A 180 -21.37 -24.06 2.81
C GLY A 180 -20.28 -25.13 2.86
N ASP A 181 -20.49 -26.29 2.22
CA ASP A 181 -19.50 -27.37 2.18
C ASP A 181 -18.27 -26.91 1.43
N ASN A 182 -17.09 -27.29 1.91
CA ASN A 182 -15.83 -26.90 1.29
C ASN A 182 -15.64 -27.60 -0.06
N LEU A 183 -15.51 -26.81 -1.14
CA LEU A 183 -15.13 -27.30 -2.46
C LEU A 183 -13.64 -27.11 -2.76
N GLY A 184 -12.95 -26.30 -1.96
CA GLY A 184 -11.53 -26.02 -2.13
C GLY A 184 -11.14 -24.68 -1.52
N VAL A 185 -9.83 -24.47 -1.38
CA VAL A 185 -9.27 -23.22 -0.87
C VAL A 185 -8.15 -22.76 -1.81
N THR A 186 -8.17 -21.50 -2.22
CA THR A 186 -6.99 -20.82 -2.77
C THR A 186 -6.34 -20.02 -1.65
N SER A 187 -5.11 -20.39 -1.26
CA SER A 187 -4.40 -19.77 -0.13
C SER A 187 -2.91 -19.57 -0.41
N ALA A 188 -2.35 -18.53 0.19
CA ALA A 188 -0.93 -18.24 0.11
C ALA A 188 -0.39 -17.67 1.42
N SER A 189 0.90 -17.92 1.65
CA SER A 189 1.68 -17.41 2.78
C SER A 189 2.82 -16.53 2.28
N LEU A 190 3.28 -15.59 3.09
CA LEU A 190 4.49 -14.83 2.74
C LEU A 190 5.71 -15.75 2.83
N ALA A 191 6.51 -15.79 1.77
CA ALA A 191 7.79 -16.49 1.74
C ALA A 191 8.96 -15.55 2.07
N SER A 192 8.99 -14.34 1.50
CA SER A 192 10.05 -13.36 1.76
C SER A 192 9.69 -11.93 1.39
N PHE A 193 10.32 -10.98 2.09
CA PHE A 193 10.43 -9.58 1.65
C PHE A 193 11.76 -9.39 0.91
N ASN A 194 11.68 -8.88 -0.31
CA ASN A 194 12.79 -8.72 -1.25
C ASN A 194 13.20 -7.24 -1.38
N SER A 195 14.34 -6.95 -2.01
CA SER A 195 14.87 -5.58 -2.12
C SER A 195 13.91 -4.57 -2.81
N ASN A 196 13.10 -5.05 -3.75
CA ASN A 196 12.15 -4.25 -4.53
C ASN A 196 10.82 -5.01 -4.69
N GLY A 197 10.44 -5.81 -3.69
CA GLY A 197 9.48 -6.88 -3.91
C GLY A 197 9.09 -7.67 -2.69
N PHE A 198 8.23 -8.65 -2.91
CA PHE A 198 7.97 -9.74 -1.98
C PHE A 198 7.69 -11.02 -2.75
N THR A 199 7.69 -12.15 -2.06
CA THR A 199 7.31 -13.44 -2.64
C THR A 199 6.32 -14.10 -1.72
N ILE A 200 5.23 -14.60 -2.31
CA ILE A 200 4.27 -15.47 -1.62
C ILE A 200 4.47 -16.91 -2.09
N ASN A 201 4.20 -17.85 -1.20
CA ASN A 201 4.07 -19.26 -1.55
C ASN A 201 2.57 -19.62 -1.55
N VAL A 202 2.06 -19.96 -2.72
CA VAL A 202 0.69 -20.45 -2.91
C VAL A 202 0.66 -21.92 -2.53
N GLY A 203 0.12 -22.21 -1.33
CA GLY A 203 0.08 -23.55 -0.76
C GLY A 203 -1.10 -24.39 -1.27
N SER A 204 -2.19 -23.73 -1.66
CA SER A 204 -3.36 -24.38 -2.25
C SER A 204 -3.99 -23.50 -3.33
N HIS A 205 -4.48 -24.12 -4.39
CA HIS A 205 -5.13 -23.45 -5.53
C HIS A 205 -6.34 -24.28 -5.92
N ALA A 206 -7.54 -23.75 -5.63
CA ALA A 206 -8.80 -24.33 -6.06
C ALA A 206 -9.35 -23.63 -7.31
N ASP A 207 -9.05 -22.33 -7.42
CA ASP A 207 -9.38 -21.50 -8.57
C ASP A 207 -8.44 -20.29 -8.65
N ASN A 208 -8.40 -19.66 -9.82
CA ASN A 208 -7.64 -18.42 -10.03
C ASN A 208 -8.18 -17.30 -9.15
N LEU A 209 -7.29 -16.42 -8.71
CA LEU A 209 -7.64 -15.34 -7.80
C LEU A 209 -6.86 -14.08 -8.09
N VAL A 210 -7.58 -13.01 -8.43
CA VAL A 210 -7.04 -11.64 -8.44
C VAL A 210 -6.99 -11.11 -7.02
N VAL A 211 -5.83 -10.59 -6.62
CA VAL A 211 -5.59 -10.03 -5.29
C VAL A 211 -5.05 -8.61 -5.44
N ILE A 212 -5.73 -7.65 -4.82
CA ILE A 212 -5.20 -6.30 -4.64
C ILE A 212 -4.34 -6.29 -3.39
N TYR A 213 -3.19 -5.63 -3.46
CA TYR A 213 -2.30 -5.48 -2.32
C TYR A 213 -1.88 -4.04 -2.08
N GLN A 214 -1.57 -3.74 -0.82
CA GLN A 214 -0.92 -2.50 -0.40
C GLN A 214 0.38 -2.87 0.31
N ALA A 215 1.51 -2.47 -0.25
CA ALA A 215 2.83 -2.68 0.33
C ALA A 215 3.27 -1.44 1.09
N TYR A 216 3.89 -1.63 2.26
CA TYR A 216 4.39 -0.58 3.12
C TYR A 216 5.90 -0.76 3.31
N LYS A 217 6.63 0.35 3.26
CA LYS A 217 8.08 0.40 3.52
C LYS A 217 8.37 0.06 4.97
#